data_AF-A0A4R5U941-F1
#
_entry.id   AF-A0A4R5U941-F1
#
_cell.length_a   1.000
_cell.length_b   1.000
_cell.length_c   1.000
_cell.angle_alpha   90.00
_cell.angle_beta   90.00
_cell.angle_gamma   90.00
#
_symmetry.space_group_name_H-M   'P 1'
#
loop_
_entity.id
_entity.type
_entity.pdbx_description
1 polymer ?
#
loop_
_entity_poly.entity_id
_entity_poly.type
_entity_poly.pdbx_seq_one_letter_code
_entity_poly.pdbx_strand_id
1 'polypeptide(L)'
;MQGHGIEPENSDARPFWLRFRLLVVIVSAPMWLAIRAAMDDDFSQRPEWHFVLVMFAFAAFASVFMSVIHAHKTWEAPSWRANPLDFDRPAEGIHLTGWSFLSGAFGLVVATSFRSTPDWSFVLPGALGLGFLVGARLVAIPQAGRCR
;
A
#
# COMPACT_ATOMS: atom_id res chain seq x y z
N MET A 1 32.48 17.24 -31.85
CA MET A 1 32.91 16.23 -30.86
C MET A 1 31.94 16.28 -29.68
N GLN A 2 31.60 15.08 -29.17
CA GLN A 2 30.82 14.78 -27.95
C GLN A 2 29.31 15.09 -28.02
N GLY A 3 28.57 14.12 -28.60
CA GLY A 3 27.18 13.91 -28.24
C GLY A 3 27.10 13.40 -26.80
N HIS A 4 26.33 14.09 -25.96
CA HIS A 4 25.94 13.60 -24.65
C HIS A 4 25.22 12.27 -24.85
N GLY A 5 25.87 11.20 -24.38
CA GLY A 5 25.24 9.89 -24.25
C GLY A 5 24.04 10.04 -23.33
N ILE A 6 22.85 9.93 -23.91
CA ILE A 6 21.66 9.54 -23.17
C ILE A 6 21.98 8.12 -22.71
N GLU A 7 22.46 8.00 -21.47
CA GLU A 7 22.53 6.70 -20.82
C GLU A 7 21.12 6.10 -20.91
N PRO A 8 20.94 4.93 -21.56
CA PRO A 8 19.61 4.37 -21.71
C PRO A 8 19.12 4.05 -20.31
N GLU A 9 18.12 4.79 -19.85
CA GLU A 9 17.35 4.50 -18.65
C GLU A 9 17.06 2.99 -18.68
N ASN A 10 17.67 2.27 -17.75
CA ASN A 10 17.84 0.82 -17.78
C ASN A 10 16.50 0.13 -18.05
N SER A 11 16.27 -0.23 -19.32
CA SER A 11 15.07 -0.84 -19.85
C SER A 11 14.66 -2.09 -19.05
N ASP A 12 15.66 -2.78 -18.50
CA ASP A 12 15.49 -4.06 -17.79
C ASP A 12 15.03 -3.88 -16.33
N ALA A 13 15.21 -2.69 -15.74
CA ALA A 13 14.73 -2.40 -14.38
C ALA A 13 13.20 -2.25 -14.33
N ARG A 14 12.59 -1.76 -15.41
CA ARG A 14 11.12 -1.55 -15.49
C ARG A 14 10.32 -2.85 -15.36
N PRO A 15 10.63 -3.96 -16.07
CA PRO A 15 9.96 -5.24 -15.86
C PRO A 15 10.33 -5.89 -14.53
N PHE A 16 11.53 -5.65 -14.00
CA PHE A 16 11.95 -6.17 -12.69
C PHE A 16 11.05 -5.65 -11.57
N TRP A 17 10.84 -4.34 -11.47
CA TRP A 17 10.03 -3.75 -10.39
C TRP A 17 8.56 -4.18 -10.44
N LEU A 18 8.01 -4.35 -11.65
CA LEU A 18 6.67 -4.89 -11.82
C LEU A 18 6.59 -6.32 -11.25
N ARG A 19 7.54 -7.20 -11.62
CA ARG A 19 7.60 -8.58 -11.11
C ARG A 19 7.80 -8.62 -9.59
N PHE A 20 8.66 -7.77 -9.06
CA PHE A 20 8.88 -7.64 -7.63
C PHE A 20 7.58 -7.28 -6.90
N ARG A 21 6.86 -6.25 -7.34
CA ARG A 21 5.59 -5.85 -6.72
C ARG A 21 4.55 -6.95 -6.80
N LEU A 22 4.42 -7.61 -7.95
CA LEU A 22 3.52 -8.75 -8.11
C LEU A 22 3.87 -9.88 -7.15
N LEU A 23 5.16 -10.20 -7.00
CA LEU A 23 5.63 -11.21 -6.06
C LEU A 23 5.28 -10.83 -4.61
N VAL A 24 5.53 -9.59 -4.20
CA VAL A 24 5.15 -9.09 -2.87
C VAL A 24 3.64 -9.23 -2.66
N VAL A 25 2.82 -8.82 -3.63
CA VAL A 25 1.36 -8.93 -3.56
C VAL A 25 0.91 -10.39 -3.45
N ILE A 26 1.46 -11.29 -4.26
CA ILE A 26 1.12 -12.73 -4.23
C ILE A 26 1.52 -13.36 -2.89
N VAL A 27 2.71 -13.06 -2.38
CA VAL A 27 3.21 -13.60 -1.10
C VAL A 27 2.49 -12.99 0.11
N SER A 28 1.91 -11.81 -0.02
CA SER A 28 1.20 -11.15 1.08
C SER A 28 0.00 -11.96 1.57
N ALA A 29 -0.78 -12.58 0.67
CA ALA A 29 -1.93 -13.39 1.06
C ALA A 29 -1.57 -14.56 2.02
N PRO A 30 -0.64 -15.48 1.67
CA PRO A 30 -0.21 -16.53 2.60
C PRO A 30 0.51 -15.98 3.83
N MET A 31 1.23 -14.87 3.72
CA MET A 31 1.86 -14.23 4.89
C MET A 31 0.82 -13.76 5.91
N TRP A 32 -0.26 -13.11 5.47
CA TRP A 32 -1.35 -12.68 6.35
C TRP A 32 -2.12 -13.85 6.96
N LEU A 33 -2.26 -14.97 6.25
CA LEU A 33 -2.81 -16.21 6.81
C LEU A 33 -1.91 -16.76 7.94
N ALA A 34 -0.60 -16.74 7.74
CA ALA A 34 0.36 -17.15 8.77
C ALA A 34 0.32 -16.20 9.99
N ILE A 35 0.25 -14.88 9.77
CA ILE A 35 0.08 -13.88 10.83
C ILE A 35 -1.20 -14.18 11.61
N ARG A 36 -2.35 -14.33 10.93
CA ARG A 36 -3.63 -14.63 11.57
C ARG A 36 -3.60 -15.93 12.38
N ALA A 37 -2.89 -16.95 11.89
CA ALA A 37 -2.72 -18.22 12.60
C ALA A 37 -1.86 -18.10 13.87
N ALA A 38 -0.99 -17.11 13.93
CA ALA A 38 -0.15 -16.81 15.10
C ALA A 38 -0.78 -15.78 16.06
N MET A 39 -1.94 -15.20 15.73
CA MET A 39 -2.67 -14.28 16.59
C MET A 39 -3.73 -15.03 17.41
N ASP A 40 -3.65 -14.90 18.72
CA ASP A 40 -4.62 -15.47 19.67
C ASP A 40 -5.92 -14.63 19.78
N ASP A 41 -5.98 -13.49 19.08
CA ASP A 41 -7.12 -12.58 19.13
C ASP A 41 -8.40 -13.20 18.54
N ASP A 42 -9.52 -12.93 19.22
CA ASP A 42 -10.86 -13.33 18.77
C ASP A 42 -11.43 -12.30 17.79
N PHE A 43 -11.47 -12.68 16.51
CA PHE A 43 -12.10 -11.91 15.43
C PHE A 43 -13.53 -12.38 15.10
N SER A 44 -14.17 -13.15 15.97
CA SER A 44 -15.54 -13.64 15.75
C SER A 44 -16.58 -12.54 15.80
N GLN A 45 -16.30 -11.48 16.56
CA GLN A 45 -17.19 -10.35 16.68
C GLN A 45 -17.12 -9.45 15.44
N ARG A 46 -18.29 -9.05 14.95
CA ARG A 46 -18.38 -8.11 13.85
C ARG A 46 -17.82 -6.75 14.30
N PRO A 47 -16.89 -6.16 13.54
CA PRO A 47 -16.37 -4.84 13.88
C PRO A 47 -17.48 -3.80 13.76
N GLU A 48 -17.49 -2.86 14.71
CA GLU A 48 -18.34 -1.68 14.63
C GLU A 48 -17.95 -0.85 13.41
N TRP A 49 -18.92 -0.26 12.70
CA TRP A 49 -18.67 0.41 11.42
C TRP A 49 -17.66 1.55 11.53
N HIS A 50 -17.61 2.22 12.69
CA HIS A 50 -16.71 3.34 12.93
C HIS A 50 -15.26 2.90 13.04
N PHE A 51 -14.98 1.68 13.52
CA PHE A 51 -13.62 1.15 13.63
C PHE A 51 -12.93 1.11 12.26
N VAL A 52 -13.65 0.64 11.24
CA VAL A 52 -13.16 0.56 9.86
C VAL A 52 -12.80 1.94 9.33
N LEU A 53 -13.67 2.92 9.56
CA LEU A 53 -13.45 4.29 9.11
C LEU A 53 -12.30 4.97 9.86
N VAL A 54 -12.15 4.72 11.15
CA VAL A 54 -11.05 5.26 11.96
C VAL A 54 -9.72 4.71 11.47
N MET A 55 -9.60 3.40 11.23
CA MET A 55 -8.38 2.78 10.70
C MET A 55 -8.03 3.30 9.29
N PHE A 56 -9.03 3.37 8.41
CA PHE A 56 -8.86 3.96 7.08
C PHE A 56 -8.38 5.41 7.15
N ALA A 57 -9.04 6.25 7.96
CA ALA A 57 -8.72 7.66 8.10
C ALA A 57 -7.33 7.87 8.69
N PHE A 58 -6.93 7.08 9.69
CA PHE A 58 -5.61 7.16 10.30
C PHE A 58 -4.50 6.77 9.31
N ALA A 59 -4.69 5.70 8.53
CA ALA A 59 -3.71 5.29 7.51
C ALA A 59 -3.60 6.32 6.36
N ALA A 60 -4.73 6.87 5.92
CA ALA A 60 -4.73 7.95 4.93
C ALA A 60 -4.06 9.21 5.46
N PHE A 61 -4.37 9.61 6.70
CA PHE A 61 -3.76 10.75 7.38
C PHE A 61 -2.26 10.57 7.55
N ALA A 62 -1.80 9.41 8.03
CA ALA A 62 -0.38 9.11 8.20
C ALA A 62 0.37 9.24 6.88
N SER A 63 -0.22 8.77 5.78
CA SER A 63 0.36 8.93 4.44
C SER A 63 0.51 10.39 4.05
N VAL A 64 -0.51 11.23 4.28
CA VAL A 64 -0.48 12.67 4.01
C VAL A 64 0.54 13.38 4.91
N PHE A 65 0.56 13.05 6.19
CA PHE A 65 1.51 13.59 7.16
C PHE A 65 2.97 13.30 6.77
N MET A 66 3.25 12.09 6.26
CA MET A 66 4.58 11.73 5.74
C MET A 66 5.01 12.62 4.57
N SER A 67 4.06 13.05 3.71
CA SER A 67 4.35 14.02 2.64
C SER A 67 4.71 15.40 3.19
N VAL A 68 4.05 15.84 4.27
CA VAL A 68 4.40 17.10 4.95
C VAL A 68 5.80 17.04 5.57
N ILE A 69 6.20 15.90 6.16
CA ILE A 69 7.58 15.75 6.67
C ILE A 69 8.61 15.89 5.53
N HIS A 70 8.27 15.39 4.34
CA HIS A 70 9.09 15.49 3.14
C HIS A 70 8.72 16.71 2.27
N ALA A 71 8.22 17.81 2.89
CA ALA A 71 7.60 18.98 2.24
C ALA A 71 8.38 19.64 1.10
N HIS A 72 9.67 19.36 0.97
CA HIS A 72 10.54 19.87 -0.09
C HIS A 72 10.48 19.05 -1.39
N LYS A 73 9.74 17.93 -1.41
CA LYS A 73 9.56 17.08 -2.59
C LYS A 73 8.09 17.01 -2.96
N THR A 74 7.75 17.40 -4.19
CA THR A 74 6.46 17.07 -4.78
C THR A 74 6.43 15.58 -5.08
N TRP A 75 5.50 14.86 -4.46
CA TRP A 75 5.38 13.43 -4.72
C TRP A 75 4.60 13.22 -6.00
N GLU A 76 5.14 12.38 -6.87
CA GLU A 76 4.44 11.94 -8.08
C GLU A 76 3.49 10.80 -7.75
N ALA A 77 2.51 10.59 -8.63
CA ALA A 77 1.61 9.45 -8.52
C ALA A 77 2.40 8.14 -8.60
N PRO A 78 2.10 7.16 -7.73
CA PRO A 78 2.85 5.91 -7.70
C PRO A 78 2.66 5.15 -9.01
N SER A 79 3.76 4.57 -9.49
CA SER A 79 3.86 3.78 -10.71
C SER A 79 4.28 2.35 -10.39
N TRP A 80 3.56 1.39 -10.95
CA TRP A 80 3.88 -0.04 -10.80
C TRP A 80 5.24 -0.45 -11.37
N ARG A 81 5.85 0.40 -12.20
CA ARG A 81 7.17 0.15 -12.81
C ARG A 81 8.31 0.85 -12.08
N ALA A 82 8.01 1.73 -11.13
CA ALA A 82 9.01 2.44 -10.34
C ALA A 82 9.46 1.61 -9.14
N ASN A 83 10.69 1.88 -8.67
CA ASN A 83 11.27 1.25 -7.50
C ASN A 83 10.46 1.61 -6.23
N PRO A 84 9.82 0.64 -5.55
CA PRO A 84 9.08 0.90 -4.32
C PRO A 84 9.96 1.12 -3.08
N LEU A 85 11.25 0.85 -3.19
CA LEU A 85 12.25 1.03 -2.13
C LEU A 85 13.04 2.34 -2.29
N ASP A 86 12.59 3.20 -3.19
CA ASP A 86 13.16 4.53 -3.37
C ASP A 86 12.66 5.47 -2.26
N PHE A 87 13.54 5.76 -1.29
CA PHE A 87 13.24 6.65 -0.17
C PHE A 87 13.07 8.11 -0.59
N ASP A 88 13.49 8.49 -1.81
CA ASP A 88 13.17 9.80 -2.38
C ASP A 88 11.74 9.86 -2.92
N ARG A 89 11.13 8.69 -3.19
CA ARG A 89 9.76 8.53 -3.69
C ARG A 89 8.94 7.61 -2.76
N PRO A 90 8.76 7.99 -1.47
CA PRO A 90 8.11 7.15 -0.46
C PRO A 90 6.66 6.78 -0.81
N ALA A 91 5.99 7.55 -1.67
CA ALA A 91 4.66 7.22 -2.21
C ALA A 91 4.62 5.83 -2.87
N GLU A 92 5.73 5.38 -3.47
CA GLU A 92 5.82 4.07 -4.11
C GLU A 92 5.81 2.93 -3.10
N GLY A 93 6.52 3.10 -1.97
CA GLY A 93 6.52 2.17 -0.85
C GLY A 93 5.15 2.11 -0.17
N ILE A 94 4.55 3.26 0.15
CA ILE A 94 3.21 3.35 0.75
C ILE A 94 2.16 2.66 -0.14
N HIS A 95 2.24 2.89 -1.46
CA HIS A 95 1.33 2.26 -2.41
C HIS A 95 1.52 0.73 -2.46
N LEU A 96 2.76 0.23 -2.46
CA LEU A 96 3.02 -1.21 -2.38
C LEU A 96 2.50 -1.81 -1.06
N THR A 97 2.71 -1.13 0.07
CA THR A 97 2.14 -1.53 1.36
C THR A 97 0.62 -1.63 1.29
N GLY A 98 -0.06 -0.64 0.71
CA GLY A 98 -1.51 -0.67 0.52
C GLY A 98 -1.99 -1.92 -0.25
N TRP A 99 -1.31 -2.28 -1.35
CA TRP A 99 -1.61 -3.49 -2.11
C TRP A 99 -1.30 -4.78 -1.36
N SER A 100 -0.20 -4.82 -0.59
CA SER A 100 0.15 -5.96 0.26
C SER A 100 -0.93 -6.24 1.30
N PHE A 101 -1.39 -5.20 2.00
CA PHE A 101 -2.48 -5.29 2.98
C PHE A 101 -3.81 -5.74 2.34
N LEU A 102 -4.18 -5.18 1.19
CA LEU A 102 -5.39 -5.61 0.46
C LEU A 102 -5.33 -7.06 -0.02
N SER A 103 -4.17 -7.50 -0.52
CA SER A 103 -3.97 -8.90 -0.91
C SER A 103 -4.11 -9.84 0.29
N GLY A 104 -3.54 -9.44 1.44
CA GLY A 104 -3.73 -10.11 2.71
C GLY A 104 -5.20 -10.23 3.13
N ALA A 105 -5.92 -9.10 3.10
CA ALA A 105 -7.34 -9.05 3.38
C ALA A 105 -8.15 -9.96 2.45
N PHE A 106 -7.83 -9.96 1.15
CA PHE A 106 -8.48 -10.85 0.19
C PHE A 106 -8.20 -12.33 0.50
N GLY A 107 -6.96 -12.69 0.80
CA GLY A 107 -6.60 -14.05 1.23
C GLY A 107 -7.36 -14.49 2.48
N LEU A 108 -7.52 -13.59 3.46
CA LEU A 108 -8.31 -13.83 4.65
C LEU A 108 -9.81 -13.95 4.35
N VAL A 109 -10.38 -13.11 3.47
CA VAL A 109 -11.79 -13.26 3.02
C VAL A 109 -12.02 -14.64 2.41
N VAL A 110 -11.12 -15.08 1.52
CA VAL A 110 -11.22 -16.41 0.90
C VAL A 110 -11.15 -17.50 1.97
N ALA A 111 -10.16 -17.46 2.85
CA ALA A 111 -10.00 -18.47 3.90
C ALA A 111 -11.17 -18.52 4.88
N THR A 112 -11.71 -17.35 5.27
CA THR A 112 -12.85 -17.24 6.19
C THR A 112 -14.16 -17.67 5.55
N SER A 113 -14.30 -17.54 4.23
CA SER A 113 -15.49 -18.02 3.49
C SER A 113 -15.67 -19.55 3.57
N PHE A 114 -14.61 -20.29 3.91
CA PHE A 114 -14.65 -21.75 4.10
C PHE A 114 -14.81 -22.15 5.58
N ARG A 115 -14.84 -21.20 6.52
CA ARG A 115 -14.97 -21.48 7.96
C ARG A 115 -16.44 -21.51 8.37
N SER A 116 -16.76 -22.37 9.33
CA SER A 116 -18.09 -22.45 9.93
C SER A 116 -18.31 -21.39 11.03
N THR A 117 -17.24 -20.78 11.53
CA THR A 117 -17.29 -19.72 12.54
C THR A 117 -17.05 -18.36 11.89
N PRO A 118 -17.76 -17.30 12.33
CA PRO A 118 -17.46 -15.94 11.91
C PRO A 118 -16.01 -15.57 12.20
N ASP A 119 -15.36 -14.88 11.27
CA ASP A 119 -14.01 -14.35 11.43
C ASP A 119 -13.85 -13.10 10.57
N TRP A 120 -13.72 -11.94 11.23
CA TRP A 120 -13.61 -10.62 10.61
C TRP A 120 -12.18 -10.10 10.54
N SER A 121 -11.18 -10.98 10.70
CA SER A 121 -9.75 -10.61 10.69
C SER A 121 -9.30 -9.92 9.39
N PHE A 122 -10.02 -10.08 8.29
CA PHE A 122 -9.76 -9.39 7.02
C PHE A 122 -10.05 -7.88 7.07
N VAL A 123 -10.88 -7.41 8.01
CA VAL A 123 -11.35 -6.01 8.04
C VAL A 123 -10.22 -5.05 8.37
N LEU A 124 -9.38 -5.37 9.37
CA LEU A 124 -8.26 -4.53 9.76
C LEU A 124 -7.27 -4.32 8.60
N PRO A 125 -6.70 -5.39 7.99
CA PRO A 125 -5.79 -5.19 6.88
C PRO A 125 -6.47 -4.58 5.65
N GLY A 126 -7.76 -4.86 5.43
CA GLY A 126 -8.54 -4.25 4.35
C GLY A 126 -8.67 -2.72 4.51
N ALA A 127 -9.04 -2.26 5.71
CA ALA A 127 -9.19 -0.84 6.03
C ALA A 127 -7.86 -0.09 5.91
N LEU A 128 -6.79 -0.65 6.46
CA LEU A 128 -5.44 -0.07 6.36
C LEU A 128 -4.96 -0.03 4.91
N GLY A 129 -5.14 -1.12 4.17
CA GLY A 129 -4.76 -1.19 2.76
C GLY A 129 -5.43 -0.13 1.90
N LEU A 130 -6.75 0.04 2.04
CA LEU A 130 -7.50 1.12 1.39
C LEU A 130 -7.00 2.51 1.81
N GLY A 131 -6.77 2.72 3.11
CA GLY A 131 -6.29 3.99 3.64
C GLY A 131 -4.94 4.39 3.07
N PHE A 132 -3.99 3.45 2.98
CA PHE A 132 -2.70 3.68 2.34
C PHE A 132 -2.82 3.97 0.84
N LEU A 133 -3.67 3.25 0.09
CA LEU A 133 -3.85 3.51 -1.34
C LEU A 133 -4.45 4.89 -1.60
N VAL A 134 -5.47 5.28 -0.84
CA VAL A 134 -6.08 6.61 -0.94
C VAL A 134 -5.07 7.67 -0.51
N GLY A 135 -4.40 7.48 0.62
CA GLY A 135 -3.35 8.36 1.12
C GLY A 135 -2.24 8.59 0.08
N ALA A 136 -1.72 7.52 -0.53
CA ALA A 136 -0.70 7.58 -1.59
C ALA A 136 -1.17 8.31 -2.85
N ARG A 137 -2.48 8.32 -3.14
CA ARG A 137 -3.04 9.13 -4.23
C ARG A 137 -3.19 10.58 -3.83
N LEU A 138 -3.66 10.87 -2.62
CA LEU A 138 -3.85 12.24 -2.13
C LEU A 138 -2.54 13.03 -2.08
N VAL A 139 -1.46 12.40 -1.60
CA VAL A 139 -0.11 13.03 -1.57
C VAL A 139 0.46 13.33 -2.95
N ALA A 140 0.00 12.61 -3.97
CA ALA A 140 0.44 12.76 -5.34
C ALA A 140 -0.40 13.75 -6.16
N ILE A 141 -1.51 14.25 -5.59
CA ILE A 141 -2.27 15.32 -6.22
C ILE A 141 -1.36 16.55 -6.21
N PRO A 142 -1.02 17.13 -7.39
CA PRO A 142 -0.27 18.38 -7.42
C PRO A 142 -1.01 19.37 -6.53
N GLN A 143 -0.31 20.09 -5.64
CA GLN A 143 -0.90 21.25 -4.97
C GLN A 143 -1.10 22.36 -6.00
N ALA A 144 -2.01 22.14 -6.94
CA ALA A 144 -2.52 23.09 -7.90
C ALA A 144 -3.28 24.15 -7.10
N GLY A 145 -2.53 25.15 -6.64
CA GLY A 145 -3.04 26.17 -5.73
C GLY A 145 -1.98 27.01 -5.02
N ARG A 146 -0.71 26.56 -4.91
CA ARG A 146 0.38 27.49 -4.51
C ARG A 146 0.88 28.27 -5.72
N CYS A 147 0.01 29.12 -6.26
CA CYS A 147 0.47 30.25 -7.06
C CYS A 147 1.23 31.21 -6.14
N ARG A 148 2.53 31.36 -6.44
CA ARG A 148 3.43 32.50 -6.17
C ARG A 148 3.41 33.15 -4.79
#